data_AF-A0A0N1LET2-F1
#
_entry.id   AF-A0A0N1LET2-F1
#
_cell.length_a   1.000
_cell.length_b   1.000
_cell.length_c   1.000
_cell.angle_alpha   90.00
_cell.angle_beta   90.00
_cell.angle_gamma   90.00
#
_symmetry.space_group_name_H-M   'P 1'
#
loop_
_entity.id
_entity.type
_entity.pdbx_description
1 polymer ?
#
loop_
_entity_poly.entity_id
_entity_poly.type
_entity_poly.pdbx_seq_one_letter_code
_entity_poly.pdbx_strand_id
1 'polypeptide(L)'
;MPEDSATPQTQPTRPALKLGLRLDFTPGGRLGPGKADLLEAIGRTGSISAAGRAMTMSYRRAWLLVDDLNRMFRQPLVEAQPGGAKGGGARLTALGLEVVAHYRAIEQAILEAGAAPIEALRGLIEMAPRSTSAQAADASGTVKDEGDP
;
A
#
# COMPACT_ATOMS: atom_id res chain seq x y z
N MET A 1 9.24 -30.85 43.95
CA MET A 1 8.07 -29.99 43.66
C MET A 1 8.38 -29.21 42.39
N PRO A 2 7.54 -29.29 41.35
CA PRO A 2 7.87 -28.87 39.98
C PRO A 2 7.52 -27.40 39.67
N GLU A 3 8.24 -26.87 38.67
CA GLU A 3 7.82 -25.98 37.58
C GLU A 3 7.16 -24.62 37.89
N ASP A 4 7.96 -23.55 37.79
CA ASP A 4 7.47 -22.21 37.43
C ASP A 4 7.93 -21.88 36.00
N SER A 5 7.33 -22.60 35.05
CA SER A 5 7.45 -22.30 33.62
C SER A 5 6.51 -21.13 33.31
N ALA A 6 7.02 -19.90 33.41
CA ALA A 6 6.31 -18.72 32.95
C ALA A 6 6.11 -18.81 31.43
N THR A 7 4.94 -19.28 31.00
CA THR A 7 4.50 -19.28 29.62
C THR A 7 4.53 -17.84 29.07
N PRO A 8 5.21 -17.55 27.94
CA PRO A 8 5.11 -16.24 27.32
C PRO A 8 3.67 -16.00 26.86
N GLN A 9 3.00 -15.01 27.45
CA GLN A 9 1.66 -14.62 27.05
C GLN A 9 1.71 -14.00 25.64
N THR A 10 1.24 -14.75 24.65
CA THR A 10 1.06 -14.28 23.27
C THR A 10 0.04 -13.15 23.27
N GLN A 11 0.52 -11.90 23.24
CA GLN A 11 -0.34 -10.75 23.13
C GLN A 11 -1.08 -10.79 21.78
N PRO A 12 -2.40 -10.58 21.75
CA PRO A 12 -3.16 -10.56 20.51
C PRO A 12 -2.67 -9.43 19.59
N THR A 13 -2.12 -9.78 18.43
CA THR A 13 -1.74 -8.82 17.39
C THR A 13 -3.00 -8.17 16.83
N ARG A 14 -3.28 -6.91 17.21
CA ARG A 14 -4.42 -6.16 16.70
C ARG A 14 -4.40 -6.12 15.16
N PRO A 15 -5.55 -6.31 14.47
CA PRO A 15 -5.58 -6.30 13.01
C PRO A 15 -5.13 -4.94 12.49
N ALA A 16 -4.23 -4.91 11.50
CA ALA A 16 -3.78 -3.66 10.88
C ALA A 16 -4.91 -3.06 10.02
N LEU A 17 -5.24 -1.78 10.24
CA LEU A 17 -6.24 -1.06 9.45
C LEU A 17 -5.56 -0.19 8.41
N LYS A 18 -6.04 -0.24 7.17
CA LYS A 18 -5.60 0.65 6.08
C LYS A 18 -6.79 1.46 5.59
N LEU A 19 -6.69 2.78 5.69
CA LEU A 19 -7.64 3.72 5.11
C LEU A 19 -7.14 4.15 3.72
N GLY A 20 -8.04 4.21 2.73
CA GLY A 20 -7.73 4.72 1.41
C GLY A 20 -8.63 5.89 1.04
N LEU A 21 -8.04 7.03 0.66
CA LEU A 21 -8.77 8.22 0.21
C LEU A 21 -8.80 8.31 -1.31
N ARG A 22 -9.96 8.59 -1.89
CA ARG A 22 -10.07 8.95 -3.31
C ARG A 22 -11.02 10.13 -3.48
N LEU A 23 -10.53 11.17 -4.14
CA LEU A 23 -11.27 12.37 -4.51
C LEU A 23 -11.75 12.23 -5.95
N ASP A 24 -13.06 12.30 -6.16
CA ASP A 24 -13.68 12.25 -7.49
C ASP A 24 -14.17 13.65 -7.87
N PHE A 25 -13.62 14.21 -8.96
CA PHE A 25 -14.00 15.50 -9.51
C PHE A 25 -14.89 15.26 -10.74
N THR A 26 -16.15 15.71 -10.69
CA THR A 26 -17.12 15.48 -11.77
C THR A 26 -17.69 16.81 -12.28
N PRO A 27 -17.40 17.21 -13.53
CA PRO A 27 -16.38 16.64 -14.41
C PRO A 27 -14.97 16.96 -13.89
N GLY A 28 -13.95 16.14 -14.20
CA GLY A 28 -12.57 16.46 -13.77
C GLY A 28 -11.66 15.30 -13.35
N GLY A 29 -12.11 14.05 -13.39
CA GLY A 29 -11.25 12.88 -13.13
C GLY A 29 -11.17 12.48 -11.65
N ARG A 30 -10.17 11.68 -11.29
CA ARG A 30 -10.08 11.06 -9.95
C ARG A 30 -8.67 11.18 -9.39
N LEU A 31 -8.48 11.67 -8.17
CA LEU A 31 -7.21 11.70 -7.46
C LEU A 31 -7.26 10.69 -6.30
N GLY A 32 -6.35 9.71 -6.29
CA GLY A 32 -6.29 8.69 -5.24
C GLY A 32 -4.85 8.25 -4.97
N PRO A 33 -4.65 7.22 -4.14
CA PRO A 33 -3.34 6.89 -3.59
C PRO A 33 -2.33 6.61 -4.71
N GLY A 34 -2.72 5.84 -5.73
CA GLY A 34 -1.81 5.54 -6.85
C GLY A 34 -1.33 6.76 -7.64
N LYS A 35 -2.09 7.86 -7.69
CA LYS A 35 -1.66 9.09 -8.35
C LYS A 35 -0.81 9.96 -7.43
N ALA A 36 -1.19 10.07 -6.16
CA ALA A 36 -0.41 10.78 -5.15
C ALA A 36 0.96 10.13 -4.94
N ASP A 37 1.00 8.81 -4.77
CA ASP A 37 2.22 8.03 -4.60
C ASP A 37 3.14 8.14 -5.83
N LEU A 38 2.56 8.22 -7.04
CA LEU A 38 3.33 8.41 -8.27
C LEU A 38 3.98 9.80 -8.33
N LEU A 39 3.24 10.85 -7.98
CA LEU A 39 3.80 12.21 -7.91
C LEU A 39 4.97 12.26 -6.93
N GLU A 40 4.80 11.70 -5.73
CA GLU A 40 5.88 11.62 -4.73
C GLU A 40 7.07 10.80 -5.20
N ALA A 41 6.83 9.66 -5.85
CA ALA A 41 7.89 8.83 -6.42
C ALA A 41 8.66 9.56 -7.52
N ILE A 42 7.98 10.35 -8.36
CA ILE A 42 8.62 11.22 -9.34
C ILE A 42 9.45 12.30 -8.63
N GLY A 43 8.92 12.93 -7.58
CA GLY A 43 9.65 13.91 -6.78
C GLY A 43 10.94 13.36 -6.17
N ARG A 44 10.91 12.10 -5.69
CA ARG A 44 12.10 11.42 -5.14
C ARG A 44 13.10 10.95 -6.19
N THR A 45 12.62 10.44 -7.33
CA THR A 45 13.47 9.75 -8.32
C THR A 45 13.91 10.62 -9.49
N GLY A 46 13.23 11.74 -9.74
CA GLY A 46 13.47 12.58 -10.90
C GLY A 46 13.14 11.92 -12.25
N SER A 47 12.37 10.82 -12.27
CA SER A 47 12.05 10.10 -13.51
C SER A 47 10.73 9.33 -13.42
N ILE A 48 9.88 9.45 -14.44
CA ILE A 48 8.63 8.68 -14.56
C ILE A 48 8.93 7.17 -14.63
N SER A 49 9.99 6.78 -15.34
CA SER A 49 10.36 5.37 -15.47
C SER A 49 10.85 4.77 -14.15
N ALA A 50 11.64 5.52 -13.37
CA ALA A 50 12.11 5.08 -12.06
C ALA A 50 10.97 5.02 -11.04
N ALA A 51 10.08 6.03 -11.04
CA ALA A 51 8.87 6.03 -10.23
C ALA A 51 7.97 4.81 -10.56
N GLY A 52 7.75 4.53 -11.84
CA GLY A 52 6.99 3.35 -12.27
C GLY A 52 7.60 2.04 -11.77
N ARG A 53 8.92 1.87 -11.88
CA ARG A 53 9.62 0.69 -11.34
C ARG A 53 9.50 0.58 -9.83
N ALA A 54 9.64 1.68 -9.09
CA ALA A 54 9.50 1.72 -7.64
C ALA A 54 8.08 1.33 -7.17
N MET A 55 7.07 1.54 -8.02
CA MET A 55 5.68 1.19 -7.75
C MET A 55 5.24 -0.12 -8.44
N THR A 56 6.20 -0.93 -8.91
CA THR A 56 5.93 -2.22 -9.59
C THR A 56 4.93 -2.09 -10.75
N MET A 57 5.00 -0.98 -11.50
CA MET A 57 4.13 -0.74 -12.66
C MET A 57 4.93 -0.52 -13.95
N SER A 58 4.30 -0.81 -15.09
CA SER A 58 4.91 -0.56 -16.39
C SER A 58 5.08 0.94 -16.63
N TYR A 59 6.11 1.29 -17.40
CA TYR A 59 6.34 2.68 -17.81
C TYR A 59 5.08 3.28 -18.48
N ARG A 60 4.41 2.53 -19.35
CA ARG A 60 3.16 2.95 -19.99
C ARG A 60 2.08 3.32 -18.98
N ARG A 61 1.94 2.53 -17.91
CA ARG A 61 0.96 2.83 -16.84
C ARG A 61 1.32 4.10 -16.08
N ALA A 62 2.59 4.27 -15.71
CA ALA A 62 3.06 5.49 -15.05
C ALA A 62 2.83 6.72 -15.94
N TRP A 63 3.15 6.63 -17.23
CA TRP A 63 2.94 7.72 -18.18
C TRP A 63 1.45 8.09 -18.33
N LEU A 64 0.54 7.11 -18.44
CA LEU A 64 -0.90 7.38 -18.51
C LEU A 64 -1.44 8.10 -17.27
N LEU A 65 -0.95 7.74 -16.08
CA LEU A 65 -1.33 8.41 -14.85
C LEU A 65 -0.81 9.86 -14.80
N VAL A 66 0.41 10.10 -15.28
CA VAL A 66 0.98 11.45 -15.41
C VAL A 66 0.23 12.29 -16.43
N ASP A 67 -0.10 11.74 -17.60
CA ASP A 67 -0.89 12.43 -18.63
C ASP A 67 -2.25 12.85 -18.08
N ASP A 68 -2.94 11.91 -17.43
CA ASP A 68 -4.23 12.18 -16.79
C ASP A 68 -4.10 13.27 -15.72
N LEU A 69 -3.08 13.20 -14.84
CA LEU A 69 -2.82 14.24 -13.85
C LEU A 69 -2.55 15.62 -14.47
N ASN A 70 -1.75 15.70 -15.54
CA ASN A 70 -1.46 16.97 -16.19
C ASN A 70 -2.68 17.58 -16.89
N ARG A 71 -3.67 16.76 -17.28
CA ARG A 71 -4.92 17.20 -17.90
C ARG A 71 -6.02 17.54 -16.89
N MET A 72 -5.97 16.98 -15.69
CA MET A 72 -6.94 17.23 -14.61
C MET A 72 -6.80 18.63 -13.99
N PHE A 73 -5.61 19.23 -14.01
CA PHE A 73 -5.33 20.49 -13.33
C PHE A 73 -5.06 21.64 -14.30
N ARG A 74 -5.23 22.88 -13.81
CA ARG A 74 -5.04 24.11 -14.60
C ARG A 74 -3.63 24.28 -15.19
N GLN A 75 -2.65 23.60 -14.61
CA GLN A 75 -1.26 23.59 -15.05
C GLN A 75 -0.70 22.17 -14.89
N PRO A 76 0.32 21.78 -15.67
CA PRO A 76 0.98 20.49 -15.50
C PRO A 76 1.48 20.31 -14.07
N LEU A 77 1.27 19.12 -13.50
CA LEU A 77 1.85 18.72 -12.21
C LEU A 77 3.26 18.14 -12.38
N VAL A 78 3.54 17.58 -13.55
CA VAL A 78 4.83 16.97 -13.89
C VAL A 78 5.35 17.55 -15.20
N GLU A 79 6.60 18.02 -15.18
CA GLU A 79 7.32 18.48 -16.36
C GLU A 79 8.42 17.47 -16.75
N ALA A 80 8.48 17.13 -18.03
CA ALA A 80 9.60 16.39 -18.58
C ALA A 80 10.83 17.29 -18.70
N GLN A 81 12.00 16.78 -18.31
CA GLN A 81 13.28 17.45 -18.56
C GLN A 81 13.89 16.91 -19.85
N PRO A 82 14.30 17.78 -20.80
CA PRO A 82 14.98 17.36 -22.01
C PRO A 82 16.17 16.45 -21.70
N GLY A 83 16.21 15.29 -22.35
CA GLY A 83 17.27 14.31 -22.14
C GLY A 83 18.48 14.58 -23.02
N GLY A 84 19.63 14.85 -22.41
CA GLY A 84 20.94 14.69 -23.05
C GLY A 84 21.42 13.23 -23.01
N ALA A 85 22.71 12.99 -23.19
CA ALA A 85 23.33 11.66 -23.28
C ALA A 85 23.07 10.70 -22.09
N LYS A 86 22.52 11.18 -20.97
CA LYS A 86 22.21 10.39 -19.77
C LYS A 86 20.70 10.08 -19.59
N GLY A 87 19.86 10.42 -20.57
CA GLY A 87 18.43 10.19 -20.55
C GLY A 87 17.61 11.39 -20.06
N GLY A 88 16.33 11.42 -20.43
CA GLY A 88 15.36 12.44 -20.00
C GLY A 88 14.87 12.22 -18.57
N GLY A 89 14.57 13.32 -17.88
CA GLY A 89 14.08 13.34 -16.51
C GLY A 89 12.62 13.77 -16.40
N ALA A 90 12.11 13.78 -15.19
CA ALA A 90 10.83 14.39 -14.86
C ALA A 90 10.89 15.05 -13.48
N ARG A 91 10.24 16.19 -13.31
CA ARG A 91 10.13 16.88 -12.02
C ARG A 91 8.68 17.23 -11.72
N LEU A 92 8.35 17.33 -10.44
CA LEU A 92 7.14 17.99 -10.00
C LEU A 92 7.25 19.49 -10.24
N THR A 93 6.15 20.10 -10.69
CA THR A 93 6.00 21.55 -10.69
C THR A 93 5.65 22.04 -9.29
N ALA A 94 5.63 23.37 -9.07
CA ALA A 94 5.14 23.95 -7.83
C ALA A 94 3.70 23.48 -7.51
N LEU A 95 2.83 23.49 -8.53
CA LEU A 95 1.46 22.98 -8.39
C LEU A 95 1.43 21.47 -8.09
N GLY A 96 2.34 20.68 -8.68
CA GLY A 96 2.47 19.26 -8.37
C GLY A 96 2.79 18.99 -6.90
N LEU A 97 3.68 19.80 -6.31
CA LEU A 97 4.02 19.73 -4.89
C LEU A 97 2.83 20.15 -4.01
N GLU A 98 2.14 21.24 -4.36
CA GLU A 98 0.94 21.71 -3.64
C GLU A 98 -0.16 20.64 -3.63
N VAL A 99 -0.44 19.99 -4.77
CA VAL A 99 -1.46 18.95 -4.87
C VAL A 99 -1.15 17.75 -3.97
N VAL A 100 0.12 17.30 -3.95
CA VAL A 100 0.55 16.23 -3.04
C VAL A 100 0.38 16.65 -1.58
N ALA A 101 0.81 17.85 -1.22
CA ALA A 101 0.70 18.37 0.14
C ALA A 101 -0.76 18.43 0.61
N HIS A 102 -1.66 18.95 -0.22
CA HIS A 102 -3.10 18.99 0.08
C HIS A 102 -3.70 17.59 0.20
N TYR A 103 -3.37 16.66 -0.69
CA TYR A 103 -3.87 15.30 -0.61
C TYR A 103 -3.47 14.62 0.70
N ARG A 104 -2.19 14.73 1.10
CA ARG A 104 -1.69 14.17 2.37
C ARG A 104 -2.30 14.86 3.59
N ALA A 105 -2.49 16.17 3.54
CA ALA A 105 -3.16 16.90 4.62
C ALA A 105 -4.60 16.42 4.83
N ILE A 106 -5.34 16.16 3.75
CA ILE A 106 -6.70 15.61 3.84
C ILE A 106 -6.66 14.19 4.42
N GLU A 107 -5.73 13.34 3.98
CA GLU A 107 -5.58 11.99 4.56
C GLU A 107 -5.33 12.04 6.08
N GLN A 108 -4.43 12.92 6.54
CA GLN A 108 -4.17 13.09 7.97
C GLN A 108 -5.41 13.59 8.71
N ALA A 109 -6.08 14.63 8.21
CA ALA A 109 -7.28 15.19 8.84
C ALA A 109 -8.41 14.15 8.96
N ILE A 110 -8.60 13.29 7.95
CA ILE A 110 -9.60 12.21 8.01
C ILE A 110 -9.21 11.15 9.05
N LEU A 111 -7.93 10.79 9.13
CA LEU A 111 -7.45 9.83 10.14
C LEU A 111 -7.65 10.37 11.56
N GLU A 112 -7.33 11.65 11.78
CA GLU A 112 -7.52 12.32 13.07
C GLU A 112 -8.99 12.39 13.45
N ALA A 113 -9.84 12.90 12.54
CA ALA A 113 -11.28 13.01 12.78
C ALA A 113 -11.96 11.64 12.95
N GLY A 114 -11.47 10.62 12.25
CA GLY A 114 -11.98 9.26 12.28
C GLY A 114 -11.44 8.39 13.42
N ALA A 115 -10.50 8.88 14.23
CA ALA A 115 -9.73 8.05 15.17
C ALA A 115 -10.62 7.23 16.13
N ALA A 116 -11.60 7.85 16.77
CA ALA A 116 -12.49 7.15 17.70
C ALA A 116 -13.41 6.12 17.01
N PRO A 117 -14.12 6.45 15.91
CA PRO A 117 -14.86 5.45 15.13
C PRO A 117 -13.99 4.30 14.59
N ILE A 118 -12.77 4.62 14.13
CA ILE A 118 -11.80 3.62 13.64
C ILE A 118 -11.43 2.63 14.74
N GLU A 119 -11.16 3.11 15.95
CA GLU A 119 -10.82 2.22 17.08
C GLU A 119 -12.02 1.42 17.56
N ALA A 120 -13.22 2.00 17.56
CA ALA A 120 -14.45 1.27 17.83
C ALA A 120 -14.65 0.12 16.83
N LEU A 121 -14.49 0.38 15.52
CA LEU A 121 -14.54 -0.66 14.49
C LEU A 121 -13.47 -1.73 14.69
N ARG A 122 -12.24 -1.34 15.08
CA ARG A 122 -11.16 -2.29 15.36
C ARG A 122 -11.52 -3.22 16.51
N GLY A 123 -12.14 -2.70 17.57
CA GLY A 123 -12.60 -3.49 18.72
C GLY A 123 -13.75 -4.46 18.39
N LEU A 124 -14.51 -4.20 17.33
CA LEU A 124 -15.59 -5.07 16.86
C LEU A 124 -15.12 -6.22 15.96
N ILE A 125 -13.90 -6.17 15.43
CA ILE A 125 -13.35 -7.26 14.63
C ILE A 125 -12.93 -8.37 15.59
N GLU A 126 -13.78 -9.40 15.68
CA GLU A 126 -13.53 -10.61 16.44
C GLU A 126 -12.20 -11.24 15.99
N MET A 127 -11.29 -11.47 16.94
CA MET A 127 -10.13 -12.32 16.69
C MET A 127 -10.64 -13.75 16.53
N ALA A 128 -10.91 -14.16 15.29
CA ALA A 128 -10.97 -15.59 15.02
C ALA A 128 -9.57 -16.15 15.35
N PRO A 129 -9.43 -17.09 16.30
CA PRO A 129 -8.17 -17.81 16.42
C PRO A 129 -7.93 -18.42 15.05
N ARG A 130 -6.79 -18.10 14.42
CA ARG A 130 -6.34 -18.87 13.27
C ARG A 130 -6.18 -20.29 13.81
N SER A 131 -7.13 -21.17 13.52
CA SER A 131 -6.96 -22.59 13.79
C SER A 131 -5.67 -22.98 13.07
N THR A 132 -4.69 -23.36 13.87
CA THR A 132 -3.52 -24.10 13.44
C THR A 132 -4.02 -25.43 12.89
N SER A 133 -4.44 -25.47 11.62
CA SER A 133 -4.42 -26.70 10.83
C SER A 133 -3.16 -26.70 9.97
N ALA A 134 -2.02 -26.78 10.65
CA ALA A 134 -0.74 -27.21 10.08
C ALA A 134 -0.04 -28.11 11.12
N GLN A 135 -0.77 -29.06 11.70
CA GLN A 135 -0.19 -30.21 12.40
C GLN A 135 -1.23 -31.34 12.48
N ALA A 136 -1.40 -32.02 11.36
CA ALA A 136 -1.87 -33.40 11.28
C ALA A 136 -1.11 -34.06 10.13
N ALA A 137 0.20 -34.12 10.28
CA ALA A 137 1.10 -34.94 9.48
C ALA A 137 2.18 -35.50 10.41
N ASP A 138 1.75 -36.14 11.50
CA ASP A 138 2.52 -37.24 12.07
C ASP A 138 1.62 -38.10 12.96
N ALA A 139 1.15 -39.21 12.39
CA ALA A 139 0.71 -40.38 13.13
C ALA A 139 1.18 -41.60 12.34
N SER A 140 2.45 -41.93 12.54
CA SER A 140 3.06 -43.18 12.14
C SER A 140 2.41 -44.36 12.89
N GLY A 141 2.19 -45.47 12.17
CA GLY A 141 1.51 -46.67 12.68
C GLY A 141 1.82 -47.93 11.85
N THR A 142 3.10 -48.24 11.70
CA THR A 142 3.80 -49.55 11.69
C THR A 142 3.02 -50.87 11.49
N VAL A 143 3.32 -51.54 10.35
CA VAL A 143 3.73 -52.96 10.08
C VAL A 143 2.85 -54.18 10.46
N LYS A 144 2.54 -55.02 9.45
CA LYS A 144 2.84 -56.49 9.32
C LYS A 144 2.22 -57.04 8.00
N ASP A 145 2.97 -57.58 7.04
CA ASP A 145 3.57 -58.94 6.91
C ASP A 145 2.63 -59.97 6.24
N GLU A 146 3.20 -60.91 5.49
CA GLU A 146 2.61 -62.06 4.73
C GLU A 146 1.78 -61.72 3.48
N GLY A 147 1.97 -62.31 2.29
CA GLY A 147 2.71 -63.49 1.83
C GLY A 147 2.07 -63.97 0.51
N ASP A 148 2.91 -64.45 -0.40
CA ASP A 148 2.66 -65.07 -1.72
C ASP A 148 1.58 -66.20 -1.69
N PRO A 149 1.05 -66.74 -2.82
CA PRO A 149 1.76 -67.16 -4.04
C PRO A 149 1.18 -66.70 -5.40
#